data_AF-A0A5P8K698-F1
#
_entry.id   AF-A0A5P8K698-F1
#
_cell.length_a   1.000
_cell.length_b   1.000
_cell.length_c   1.000
_cell.angle_alpha   90.00
_cell.angle_beta   90.00
_cell.angle_gamma   90.00
#
_symmetry.space_group_name_H-M   'P 1'
#
loop_
_entity.id
_entity.type
_entity.pdbx_description
1 polymer ?
#
loop_
_entity_poly.entity_id
_entity_poly.type
_entity_poly.pdbx_seq_one_letter_code
_entity_poly.pdbx_strand_id
1 'polypeptide(L)'
;MTDRTEPSAGELRQLLAVVLEALDIPSPATVGDGETHREILAHRAMDTVIAVRGVLHQGDDPGWSADYLRARLAEKPTTGYRAWGADEGQDDERVRRSVDEQFPTVARFLADERARVEGEDR
;
A
#
# COMPACT_ATOMS: atom_id res chain seq x y z
N MET A 1 33.68 -0.03 -18.33
CA MET A 1 33.70 -1.25 -17.50
C MET A 1 33.43 -0.77 -16.08
N THR A 2 32.15 -0.55 -15.77
CA THR A 2 31.71 0.02 -14.49
C THR A 2 31.98 -1.00 -13.40
N ASP A 3 32.74 -0.58 -12.40
CA ASP A 3 32.97 -1.29 -11.16
C ASP A 3 31.59 -1.53 -10.51
N ARG A 4 31.02 -2.74 -10.68
CA ARG A 4 29.78 -3.09 -9.98
C ARG A 4 30.18 -3.36 -8.53
N THR A 5 30.10 -2.32 -7.72
CA THR A 5 30.08 -2.45 -6.26
C THR A 5 29.03 -3.51 -5.92
N GLU A 6 29.38 -4.45 -5.04
CA GLU A 6 28.41 -5.43 -4.57
C GLU A 6 27.16 -4.71 -4.04
N PRO A 7 25.95 -5.25 -4.31
CA PRO A 7 24.74 -4.61 -3.85
C PRO A 7 24.74 -4.50 -2.33
N SER A 8 24.49 -3.30 -1.84
CA SER A 8 24.38 -3.05 -0.42
C SER A 8 23.16 -3.77 0.16
N ALA A 9 23.22 -4.09 1.46
CA ALA A 9 22.08 -4.62 2.19
C ALA A 9 20.86 -3.68 2.14
N GLY A 10 21.08 -2.36 1.98
CA GLY A 10 20.04 -1.37 1.82
C GLY A 10 19.26 -1.52 0.52
N GLU A 11 19.95 -1.72 -0.60
CA GLU A 11 19.34 -1.91 -1.93
C GLU A 11 18.55 -3.22 -1.99
N LEU A 12 19.10 -4.31 -1.44
CA LEU A 12 18.39 -5.59 -1.34
C LEU A 12 17.13 -5.48 -0.46
N ARG A 13 17.21 -4.75 0.67
CA ARG A 13 16.05 -4.52 1.53
C ARG A 13 14.97 -3.69 0.81
N GLN A 14 15.36 -2.70 0.03
CA GLN A 14 14.42 -1.92 -0.77
C GLN A 14 13.73 -2.77 -1.83
N LEU A 15 14.48 -3.60 -2.55
CA LEU A 15 13.89 -4.54 -3.51
C LEU A 15 12.87 -5.47 -2.83
N LEU A 16 13.24 -6.08 -1.69
CA LEU A 16 12.32 -6.95 -0.93
C LEU A 16 11.08 -6.21 -0.44
N ALA A 17 11.19 -4.94 -0.03
CA ALA A 17 10.05 -4.14 0.38
C ALA A 17 9.07 -3.90 -0.77
N VAL A 18 9.56 -3.60 -1.97
CA VAL A 18 8.71 -3.41 -3.15
C VAL A 18 8.13 -4.74 -3.65
N VAL A 19 8.86 -5.84 -3.53
CA VAL A 19 8.32 -7.20 -3.78
C VAL A 19 7.15 -7.49 -2.85
N LEU A 20 7.29 -7.16 -1.55
CA LEU A 20 6.21 -7.33 -0.59
C LEU A 20 5.01 -6.46 -0.96
N GLU A 21 5.22 -5.18 -1.26
CA GLU A 21 4.17 -4.25 -1.71
C GLU A 21 3.44 -4.76 -2.97
N ALA A 22 4.15 -5.38 -3.90
CA ALA A 22 3.56 -5.93 -5.13
C ALA A 22 2.58 -7.09 -4.86
N LEU A 23 2.91 -7.95 -3.89
CA LEU A 23 2.21 -9.21 -3.63
C LEU A 23 1.21 -9.14 -2.47
N ASP A 24 1.45 -8.28 -1.49
CA ASP A 24 0.61 -8.08 -0.31
C ASP A 24 -0.56 -7.15 -0.62
N ILE A 25 -1.42 -7.58 -1.56
CA ILE A 25 -2.63 -6.83 -1.91
C ILE A 25 -3.82 -7.28 -1.06
N PRO A 26 -4.75 -6.35 -0.73
CA PRO A 26 -5.91 -6.68 0.10
C PRO A 26 -6.76 -7.80 -0.51
N SER A 27 -7.22 -8.74 0.33
CA SER A 27 -8.09 -9.83 -0.12
C SER A 27 -9.47 -9.32 -0.56
N PRO A 28 -10.07 -9.92 -1.61
CA PRO A 28 -11.36 -9.47 -2.13
C PRO A 28 -12.49 -9.75 -1.14
N ALA A 29 -13.39 -8.78 -0.98
CA ALA A 29 -14.53 -8.82 -0.07
C ALA A 29 -15.61 -9.81 -0.53
N THR A 30 -15.76 -10.00 -1.84
CA THR A 30 -16.78 -10.85 -2.43
C THR A 30 -16.22 -11.78 -3.51
N VAL A 31 -16.97 -12.83 -3.85
CA VAL A 31 -16.63 -13.73 -4.97
C VAL A 31 -16.60 -12.97 -6.31
N GLY A 32 -17.46 -11.95 -6.49
CA GLY A 32 -17.49 -11.13 -7.70
C GLY A 32 -16.24 -10.25 -7.87
N ASP A 33 -15.62 -9.84 -6.76
CA ASP A 33 -14.37 -9.08 -6.72
C ASP A 33 -13.12 -9.96 -6.98
N GLY A 34 -13.28 -11.28 -6.94
CA GLY A 34 -12.18 -12.24 -7.08
C GLY A 34 -11.53 -12.27 -8.46
N GLU A 35 -12.26 -11.96 -9.53
CA GLU A 35 -11.70 -11.90 -10.89
C GLU A 35 -10.72 -10.74 -11.03
N THR A 36 -11.17 -9.53 -10.69
CA THR A 36 -10.36 -8.32 -10.74
C THR A 36 -9.16 -8.39 -9.80
N HIS A 37 -9.34 -8.91 -8.58
CA HIS A 37 -8.21 -9.18 -7.67
C HIS A 37 -7.18 -10.11 -8.29
N ARG A 38 -7.61 -11.22 -8.92
CA ARG A 38 -6.70 -12.17 -9.57
C ARG A 38 -5.96 -11.55 -10.74
N GLU A 39 -6.62 -10.75 -11.56
CA GLU A 39 -6.00 -10.05 -12.68
C GLU A 39 -4.92 -9.06 -12.20
N ILE A 40 -5.26 -8.25 -11.19
CA ILE A 40 -4.31 -7.30 -10.57
C ILE A 40 -3.11 -8.05 -9.98
N LEU A 41 -3.34 -9.11 -9.20
CA LEU A 41 -2.27 -9.90 -8.61
C LEU A 41 -1.39 -10.56 -9.67
N ALA A 42 -1.99 -11.11 -10.74
CA ALA A 42 -1.24 -11.74 -11.83
C ALA A 42 -0.33 -10.73 -12.53
N HIS A 43 -0.82 -9.53 -12.83
CA HIS A 43 -0.02 -8.48 -13.45
C HIS A 43 1.12 -8.00 -12.56
N ARG A 44 0.87 -7.77 -11.27
CA ARG A 44 1.89 -7.35 -10.29
C ARG A 44 2.94 -8.44 -10.09
N ALA A 45 2.52 -9.69 -9.93
CA ALA A 45 3.42 -10.84 -9.79
C ALA A 45 4.31 -11.02 -11.02
N MET A 46 3.80 -10.76 -12.24
CA MET A 46 4.61 -10.81 -13.46
C MET A 46 5.74 -9.77 -13.43
N ASP A 47 5.45 -8.51 -13.10
CA ASP A 47 6.50 -7.48 -13.02
C ASP A 47 7.51 -7.79 -11.90
N THR A 48 7.04 -8.32 -10.76
CA THR A 48 7.91 -8.81 -9.67
C THR A 48 8.88 -9.90 -10.15
N VAL A 49 8.38 -10.90 -10.88
CA VAL A 49 9.22 -11.99 -11.41
C VAL A 49 10.25 -11.45 -12.39
N ILE A 50 9.89 -10.49 -13.23
CA ILE A 50 10.82 -9.86 -14.18
C ILE A 50 11.94 -9.16 -13.40
N ALA A 51 11.61 -8.32 -12.41
CA ALA A 51 12.60 -7.55 -11.65
C ALA A 51 13.55 -8.49 -10.87
N VAL A 52 13.01 -9.50 -10.18
CA VAL A 52 13.81 -10.46 -9.40
C VAL A 52 14.70 -11.32 -10.29
N ARG A 53 14.23 -11.76 -11.46
CA ARG A 53 15.07 -12.52 -12.41
C ARG A 53 16.19 -11.67 -12.99
N GLY A 54 15.94 -10.39 -13.25
CA GLY A 54 16.96 -9.44 -13.67
C GLY A 54 18.13 -9.39 -12.67
N VAL A 55 17.81 -9.23 -11.40
CA VAL A 55 18.81 -9.22 -10.32
C VAL A 55 19.51 -10.56 -10.17
N LEU A 56 18.77 -11.67 -10.08
CA LEU A 56 19.33 -12.98 -9.77
C LEU A 56 20.13 -13.61 -10.92
N HIS A 57 19.80 -13.29 -12.18
CA HIS A 57 20.34 -14.01 -13.33
C HIS A 57 20.99 -13.11 -14.39
N GLN A 58 20.66 -11.83 -14.44
CA GLN A 58 21.15 -10.89 -15.46
C GLN A 58 22.14 -9.89 -14.87
N GLY A 59 22.26 -9.84 -13.54
CA GLY A 59 23.15 -8.94 -12.82
C GLY A 59 22.65 -7.50 -12.85
N ASP A 60 21.32 -7.32 -12.88
CA ASP A 60 20.71 -6.00 -12.74
C ASP A 60 20.95 -5.46 -11.33
N ASP A 61 21.06 -4.15 -11.24
CA ASP A 61 21.22 -3.44 -9.97
C ASP A 61 19.93 -3.55 -9.13
N PRO A 62 19.97 -4.01 -7.86
CA PRO A 62 18.77 -4.16 -7.05
C PRO A 62 18.04 -2.85 -6.75
N GLY A 63 18.77 -1.72 -6.63
CA GLY A 63 18.17 -0.41 -6.43
C GLY A 63 17.36 0.01 -7.66
N TRP A 64 17.95 -0.10 -8.84
CA TRP A 64 17.29 0.15 -10.11
C TRP A 64 16.09 -0.79 -10.34
N SER A 65 16.22 -2.08 -10.04
CA SER A 65 15.10 -3.03 -10.13
C SER A 65 13.96 -2.71 -9.17
N ALA A 66 14.26 -2.17 -7.98
CA ALA A 66 13.25 -1.70 -7.04
C ALA A 66 12.51 -0.47 -7.59
N ASP A 67 13.22 0.50 -8.16
CA ASP A 67 12.61 1.70 -8.77
C ASP A 67 11.78 1.36 -10.01
N TYR A 68 12.28 0.45 -10.85
CA TYR A 68 11.53 -0.10 -11.97
C TYR A 68 10.22 -0.73 -11.48
N LEU A 69 10.28 -1.59 -10.46
CA LEU A 69 9.08 -2.25 -9.95
C LEU A 69 8.10 -1.23 -9.37
N ARG A 70 8.54 -0.22 -8.60
CA ARG A 70 7.68 0.87 -8.11
C ARG A 70 6.96 1.59 -9.25
N ALA A 71 7.66 1.91 -10.33
CA ALA A 71 7.05 2.56 -11.50
C ALA A 71 5.94 1.69 -12.09
N ARG A 72 6.17 0.38 -12.21
CA ARG A 72 5.16 -0.58 -12.70
C ARG A 72 3.97 -0.74 -11.76
N LEU A 73 4.19 -0.70 -10.46
CA LEU A 73 3.11 -0.74 -9.46
C LEU A 73 2.26 0.54 -9.50
N ALA A 74 2.86 1.70 -9.74
CA ALA A 74 2.14 2.97 -9.87
C ALA A 74 1.19 2.99 -11.09
N GLU A 75 1.55 2.29 -12.17
CA GLU A 75 0.68 2.08 -13.34
C GLU A 75 -0.49 1.14 -13.06
N LYS A 76 -0.43 0.36 -11.96
CA LYS A 76 -1.34 -0.75 -11.66
C LYS A 76 -1.82 -0.67 -10.20
N PRO A 77 -2.66 0.33 -9.87
CA PRO A 77 -3.13 0.53 -8.51
C PRO A 77 -3.94 -0.68 -8.01
N THR A 78 -3.85 -0.97 -6.70
CA THR A 78 -4.59 -2.05 -6.01
C THR A 78 -6.03 -1.64 -5.73
N THR A 79 -6.68 -1.10 -6.75
CA THR A 79 -8.02 -0.51 -6.68
C THR A 79 -8.88 -1.07 -7.81
N GLY A 80 -10.20 -1.03 -7.67
CA GLY A 80 -11.13 -1.54 -8.68
C GLY A 80 -11.89 -2.80 -8.25
N TYR A 81 -11.67 -3.27 -7.02
CA TYR A 81 -12.46 -4.33 -6.38
C TYR A 81 -12.69 -3.96 -4.92
N ARG A 82 -13.78 -4.44 -4.31
CA ARG A 82 -13.97 -4.27 -2.86
C ARG A 82 -13.03 -5.21 -2.13
N ALA A 83 -12.27 -4.69 -1.19
CA ALA A 83 -11.40 -5.47 -0.33
C ALA A 83 -11.91 -5.51 1.11
N TRP A 84 -11.67 -6.62 1.80
CA TRP A 84 -11.94 -6.70 3.23
C TRP A 84 -11.10 -5.64 3.97
N GLY A 85 -11.77 -4.78 4.75
CA GLY A 85 -11.12 -3.72 5.53
C GLY A 85 -10.78 -2.43 4.77
N ALA A 86 -11.18 -2.29 3.50
CA ALA A 86 -10.92 -1.09 2.69
C ALA A 86 -12.04 -0.02 2.77
N ASP A 87 -13.03 -0.20 3.65
CA ASP A 87 -14.09 0.79 3.91
C ASP A 87 -13.61 1.88 4.89
N GLU A 88 -12.42 2.46 4.66
CA GLU A 88 -11.84 3.49 5.55
C GLU A 88 -12.77 4.71 5.70
N GLY A 89 -13.59 5.04 4.70
CA GLY A 89 -14.51 6.18 4.76
C GLY A 89 -15.88 5.90 5.40
N GLN A 90 -16.36 4.66 5.37
CA GLN A 90 -17.68 4.30 5.92
C GLN A 90 -17.58 3.80 7.36
N ASP A 91 -16.48 3.11 7.69
CA ASP A 91 -16.21 2.68 9.06
C ASP A 91 -15.89 3.87 9.97
N ASP A 92 -15.20 4.90 9.49
CA ASP A 92 -14.90 6.09 10.29
C ASP A 92 -16.17 6.86 10.70
N GLU A 93 -17.13 7.04 9.79
CA GLU A 93 -18.38 7.73 10.14
C GLU A 93 -19.26 6.87 11.06
N ARG A 94 -19.30 5.55 10.82
CA ARG A 94 -20.05 4.62 11.67
C ARG A 94 -19.43 4.50 13.06
N VAL A 95 -18.11 4.42 13.15
CA VAL A 95 -17.35 4.39 14.41
C VAL A 95 -17.51 5.72 15.12
N ARG A 96 -17.37 6.86 14.43
CA ARG A 96 -17.61 8.19 15.01
C ARG A 96 -19.02 8.31 15.56
N ARG A 97 -20.04 7.91 14.80
CA ARG A 97 -21.44 7.88 15.26
C ARG A 97 -21.63 6.97 16.47
N SER A 98 -21.01 5.79 16.45
CA SER A 98 -21.03 4.85 17.58
C SER A 98 -20.34 5.42 18.82
N VAL A 99 -19.24 6.15 18.68
CA VAL A 99 -18.53 6.82 19.78
C VAL A 99 -19.36 7.98 20.31
N ASP A 100 -19.98 8.77 19.43
CA ASP A 100 -20.87 9.88 19.80
C ASP A 100 -22.09 9.38 20.59
N GLU A 101 -22.65 8.23 20.22
CA GLU A 101 -23.79 7.61 20.89
C GLU A 101 -23.42 6.94 22.22
N GLN A 102 -22.30 6.19 22.27
CA GLN A 102 -21.94 5.40 23.46
C GLN A 102 -21.09 6.17 24.47
N PHE A 103 -20.36 7.20 24.02
CA PHE A 103 -19.40 7.94 24.84
C PHE A 103 -19.53 9.47 24.61
N PRO A 104 -20.67 10.08 24.96
CA PRO A 104 -20.95 11.50 24.67
C PRO A 104 -19.94 12.46 25.31
N THR A 105 -19.34 12.09 26.44
CA THR A 105 -18.29 12.87 27.10
C THR A 105 -17.00 12.92 26.27
N VAL A 106 -16.63 11.82 25.62
CA VAL A 106 -15.44 11.74 24.76
C VAL A 106 -15.68 12.52 23.47
N ALA A 107 -16.87 12.40 22.89
CA ALA A 107 -17.26 13.17 21.71
C ALA A 107 -17.15 14.68 21.94
N ARG A 108 -17.66 15.17 23.08
CA ARG A 108 -17.56 16.59 23.45
C ARG A 108 -16.11 17.05 23.61
N PHE A 109 -15.28 16.24 24.28
CA PHE A 109 -13.85 16.54 24.44
C PHE A 109 -13.13 16.66 23.09
N LEU A 110 -13.38 15.73 22.17
CA LEU A 110 -12.75 15.75 20.84
C LEU A 110 -13.25 16.92 19.97
N ALA A 111 -14.50 17.34 20.13
CA ALA A 111 -15.03 18.54 19.47
C ALA A 111 -14.37 19.82 20.00
N ASP A 112 -14.21 19.93 21.32
CA ASP A 112 -13.54 21.07 21.96
C ASP A 112 -12.07 21.16 21.55
N GLU A 113 -11.36 20.02 21.45
CA GLU A 113 -9.96 19.99 20.99
C GLU A 113 -9.81 20.41 19.53
N ARG A 114 -10.69 19.96 18.62
CA ARG A 114 -10.64 20.40 17.22
C ARG A 114 -10.88 21.91 17.08
N ALA A 115 -11.81 22.46 17.85
CA ALA A 115 -12.08 23.90 17.85
C ALA A 115 -10.91 24.73 18.40
N ARG A 116 -10.09 24.17 19.31
CA ARG A 116 -8.87 24.83 19.80
C ARG A 116 -7.78 24.86 18.72
N VAL A 117 -7.56 23.73 18.05
CA VAL A 117 -6.55 23.61 16.97
C VAL A 117 -6.91 24.52 15.79
N GLU A 118 -8.19 24.63 15.43
CA GLU A 118 -8.65 25.53 14.35
C GLU A 118 -8.67 27.01 14.75
N GLY A 119 -8.56 27.32 16.04
CA GLY A 119 -8.52 28.68 16.58
C GLY A 119 -7.10 29.26 16.73
N GLU A 120 -6.06 28.42 16.72
CA GLU A 120 -4.65 28.85 16.84
C GLU A 120 -4.03 29.33 15.51
N ASP A 121 -4.72 29.12 14.39
CA ASP A 121 -4.28 29.53 13.03
C ASP A 121 -4.90 30.88 12.57
N ARG A 122 -5.41 31.71 13.50
CA ARG A 122 -5.99 33.04 13.22
C ARG A 122 -5.30 34.19 13.93
#